data_AF-A0A7K6U8L1-F1
#
_entry.id   AF-A0A7K6U8L1-F1
#
_cell.length_a   1.000
_cell.length_b   1.000
_cell.length_c   1.000
_cell.angle_alpha   90.00
_cell.angle_beta   90.00
_cell.angle_gamma   90.00
#
_symmetry.space_group_name_H-M   'P 1'
#
loop_
_entity.id
_entity.type
_entity.pdbx_description
1 polymer ?
#
loop_
_entity_poly.entity_id
_entity_poly.type
_entity_poly.pdbx_seq_one_letter_code
_entity_poly.pdbx_strand_id
1 'polypeptide(L)'
;PMQILTYLDGVVKVEETELKPRLSFLYPVHTHNISVVINTTWERDSGQYICTVNVVDDVTRTGKNVGVINLTVLVPPAAPACRLQGHPTVGANVTLSCSSKKGKPPPTYQWHRTAPNTQFFFPPAHGKV
;
A
#
# COMPACT_ATOMS: atom_id res chain seq x y z
N PRO A 1 -13.54 -0.02 -16.02
CA PRO A 1 -14.08 0.43 -14.72
C PRO A 1 -15.14 -0.55 -14.23
N MET A 2 -15.17 -0.85 -12.92
CA MET A 2 -16.08 -1.83 -12.31
C MET A 2 -17.17 -1.14 -11.50
N GLN A 3 -18.44 -1.43 -11.81
CA GLN A 3 -19.57 -0.98 -11.00
C GLN A 3 -19.57 -1.72 -9.66
N ILE A 4 -19.55 -0.99 -8.55
CA ILE A 4 -19.52 -1.60 -7.20
C ILE A 4 -20.78 -1.30 -6.39
N LEU A 5 -21.40 -0.15 -6.65
CA LEU A 5 -22.52 0.31 -5.86
C LEU A 5 -23.47 1.15 -6.70
N THR A 6 -24.76 0.90 -6.51
CA THR A 6 -25.85 1.64 -7.13
C THR A 6 -26.84 2.08 -6.04
N TYR A 7 -27.16 3.36 -5.97
CA TYR A 7 -28.27 3.87 -5.16
C TYR A 7 -29.42 4.33 -6.06
N LEU A 8 -30.60 3.74 -5.89
CA LEU A 8 -31.80 3.97 -6.67
C LEU A 8 -33.00 4.05 -5.73
N ASP A 9 -33.71 5.18 -5.72
CA ASP A 9 -35.03 5.31 -5.07
C ASP A 9 -35.04 4.85 -3.59
N GLY A 10 -34.05 5.32 -2.80
CA GLY A 10 -33.93 4.92 -1.39
C GLY A 10 -33.26 3.57 -1.16
N VAL A 11 -33.05 2.77 -2.21
CA VAL A 11 -32.49 1.42 -2.12
C VAL A 11 -31.01 1.40 -2.50
N VAL A 12 -30.20 0.79 -1.64
CA VAL A 12 -28.79 0.51 -1.89
C VAL A 12 -28.66 -0.87 -2.52
N LYS A 13 -28.07 -0.94 -3.71
CA LYS A 13 -27.65 -2.18 -4.35
C LYS A 13 -26.13 -2.22 -4.41
N VAL A 14 -25.55 -3.20 -3.72
CA VAL A 14 -24.14 -3.55 -3.85
C VAL A 14 -24.01 -4.68 -4.86
N GLU A 15 -23.14 -4.53 -5.85
CA GLU A 15 -22.93 -5.55 -6.87
C GLU A 15 -22.27 -6.80 -6.29
N GLU A 16 -22.65 -7.99 -6.79
CA GLU A 16 -22.10 -9.29 -6.37
C GLU A 16 -20.64 -9.40 -6.78
N THR A 17 -19.75 -9.08 -5.85
CA THR A 17 -18.31 -8.97 -6.06
C THR A 17 -17.58 -9.44 -4.80
N GLU A 18 -16.28 -9.74 -4.88
CA GLU A 18 -15.46 -10.03 -3.69
C GLU A 18 -15.41 -8.86 -2.69
N LEU A 19 -15.79 -7.66 -3.13
CA LEU A 19 -15.87 -6.46 -2.31
C LEU A 19 -17.18 -6.36 -1.53
N LYS A 20 -18.26 -6.99 -2.00
CA LYS A 20 -19.60 -6.92 -1.37
C LYS A 20 -19.60 -7.11 0.16
N PRO A 21 -18.92 -8.10 0.75
CA PRO A 21 -18.94 -8.28 2.21
C PRO A 21 -18.20 -7.18 2.98
N ARG A 22 -17.39 -6.37 2.30
CA ARG A 22 -16.53 -5.34 2.88
C ARG A 22 -16.94 -3.93 2.45
N LEU A 23 -17.93 -3.79 1.57
CA LEU A 23 -18.36 -2.53 0.99
C LEU A 23 -19.60 -2.01 1.72
N SER A 24 -19.56 -0.77 2.17
CA SER A 24 -20.74 -0.09 2.73
C SER A 24 -20.68 1.42 2.51
N PHE A 25 -21.79 2.09 2.77
CA PHE A 25 -21.77 3.54 2.92
C PHE A 25 -21.22 3.93 4.29
N LEU A 26 -20.41 4.98 4.33
CA LEU A 26 -19.87 5.55 5.56
C LEU A 26 -20.95 6.26 6.38
N TYR A 27 -21.93 6.87 5.70
CA TYR A 27 -23.03 7.62 6.31
C TYR A 27 -24.38 7.12 5.80
N PRO A 28 -25.48 7.37 6.54
CA PRO A 28 -26.83 7.10 6.04
C PRO A 28 -27.06 7.88 4.74
N VAL A 29 -27.61 7.22 3.73
CA VAL A 29 -27.70 7.80 2.37
C VAL A 29 -28.57 9.07 2.32
N HIS A 30 -29.46 9.24 3.29
CA HIS A 30 -30.30 10.43 3.47
C HIS A 30 -29.51 11.71 3.80
N THR A 31 -28.21 11.61 4.11
CA THR A 31 -27.37 12.76 4.50
C THR A 31 -26.74 13.50 3.32
N HIS A 32 -27.16 13.21 2.07
CA HIS A 32 -26.52 13.66 0.82
C HIS A 32 -25.02 13.31 0.69
N ASN A 33 -24.45 12.60 1.67
CA ASN A 33 -23.07 12.13 1.67
C ASN A 33 -23.01 10.65 1.31
N ILE A 34 -22.59 10.39 0.08
CA ILE A 34 -22.52 9.05 -0.53
C ILE A 34 -21.11 8.45 -0.45
N SER A 35 -20.34 8.83 0.58
CA SER A 35 -18.99 8.27 0.81
C SER A 35 -19.05 6.76 1.01
N VAL A 36 -18.19 6.03 0.31
CA VAL A 36 -18.11 4.58 0.33
C VAL A 36 -16.89 4.15 1.14
N VAL A 37 -17.04 3.13 1.97
CA VAL A 37 -15.95 2.51 2.72
C VAL A 37 -15.75 1.06 2.27
N ILE A 38 -14.47 0.68 2.16
CA ILE A 38 -14.05 -0.72 2.00
C ILE A 38 -13.36 -1.13 3.29
N ASN A 39 -14.00 -1.97 4.09
CA ASN A 39 -13.44 -2.45 5.34
C ASN A 39 -12.30 -3.44 5.05
N THR A 40 -11.09 -3.10 5.50
CA THR A 40 -9.85 -3.87 5.26
C THR A 40 -9.53 -4.01 3.77
N THR A 41 -8.62 -3.17 3.27
CA THR A 41 -8.17 -3.20 1.88
C THR A 41 -7.06 -4.22 1.65
N TRP A 42 -7.08 -4.83 0.47
CA TRP A 42 -6.05 -5.72 -0.04
C TRP A 42 -5.43 -5.16 -1.32
N GLU A 43 -4.21 -5.57 -1.64
CA GLU A 43 -3.50 -5.09 -2.83
C GLU A 43 -4.30 -5.29 -4.14
N ARG A 44 -5.08 -6.38 -4.21
CA ARG A 44 -5.96 -6.71 -5.35
C ARG A 44 -7.21 -5.83 -5.46
N ASP A 45 -7.53 -5.06 -4.43
CA ASP A 45 -8.61 -4.07 -4.46
C ASP A 45 -8.17 -2.78 -5.19
N SER A 46 -6.95 -2.73 -5.74
CA SER A 46 -6.55 -1.65 -6.63
C SER A 46 -7.32 -1.71 -7.96
N GLY A 47 -7.94 -0.61 -8.35
CA GLY A 47 -8.68 -0.55 -9.60
C GLY A 47 -9.47 0.74 -9.77
N GLN A 48 -10.19 0.79 -10.89
CA GLN A 48 -11.12 1.87 -11.17
C GLN A 48 -12.55 1.41 -10.90
N TYR A 49 -13.24 2.14 -10.02
CA TYR A 49 -14.57 1.84 -9.54
C TYR A 49 -15.58 2.88 -10.01
N ILE A 50 -16.83 2.44 -10.19
CA ILE A 50 -17.96 3.30 -10.49
C ILE A 50 -19.01 3.17 -9.39
N CYS A 51 -19.46 4.33 -8.91
CA CYS A 51 -20.63 4.47 -8.06
C CYS A 51 -21.70 5.24 -8.83
N THR A 52 -22.90 4.66 -8.93
CA THR A 52 -24.05 5.33 -9.56
C THR A 52 -25.03 5.74 -8.47
N VAL A 53 -25.46 7.00 -8.48
CA VAL A 53 -26.46 7.53 -7.57
C VAL A 53 -27.56 8.22 -8.38
N ASN A 54 -28.76 7.65 -8.30
CA ASN A 54 -29.98 8.21 -8.84
C ASN A 54 -30.80 8.75 -7.68
N VAL A 55 -30.67 10.05 -7.41
CA VAL A 55 -31.59 10.76 -6.52
C VAL A 55 -32.77 11.18 -7.38
N VAL A 56 -33.95 10.65 -7.08
CA VAL A 56 -35.19 11.18 -7.67
C VAL A 56 -35.45 12.49 -6.92
N ASP A 57 -35.11 13.60 -7.57
CA ASP A 57 -35.45 14.94 -7.10
C ASP A 57 -36.46 15.54 -8.10
N ASP A 58 -37.44 16.30 -7.61
CA ASP A 58 -38.57 16.82 -8.41
C ASP A 58 -38.11 17.67 -9.61
N VAL A 59 -36.87 18.16 -9.57
CA VAL A 59 -36.24 19.00 -10.59
C VAL A 59 -35.48 18.19 -11.67
N THR A 60 -35.01 16.98 -11.36
CA THR A 60 -34.17 16.18 -12.27
C THR A 60 -34.72 14.77 -12.47
N ARG A 61 -35.84 14.66 -13.20
CA ARG A 61 -36.48 13.37 -13.57
C ARG A 61 -35.59 12.38 -14.33
N THR A 62 -34.35 12.72 -14.68
CA THR A 62 -33.47 11.94 -15.57
C THR A 62 -31.97 11.95 -15.20
N GLY A 63 -31.56 12.57 -14.09
CA GLY A 63 -30.14 12.72 -13.76
C GLY A 63 -29.51 11.48 -13.12
N LYS A 64 -28.69 10.73 -13.87
CA LYS A 64 -27.82 9.68 -13.32
C LYS A 64 -26.49 10.30 -12.88
N ASN A 65 -26.26 10.44 -11.58
CA ASN A 65 -24.97 10.92 -11.07
C ASN A 65 -23.99 9.75 -11.00
N VAL A 66 -22.93 9.80 -11.81
CA VAL A 66 -21.92 8.73 -11.89
C VAL A 66 -20.60 9.27 -11.35
N GLY A 67 -20.13 8.68 -10.25
CA GLY A 67 -18.79 8.91 -9.71
C GLY A 67 -17.83 7.83 -10.17
N VAL A 68 -16.66 8.23 -10.68
CA VAL A 68 -15.57 7.31 -11.04
C VAL A 68 -14.40 7.54 -10.08
N ILE A 69 -13.91 6.46 -9.46
CA ILE A 69 -12.90 6.51 -8.41
C ILE A 69 -11.74 5.59 -8.80
N ASN A 70 -10.51 6.10 -8.76
CA ASN A 70 -9.30 5.28 -8.91
C ASN A 70 -8.73 4.98 -7.53
N LEU A 71 -8.73 3.70 -7.12
CA LEU A 71 -8.18 3.25 -5.85
C LEU A 71 -6.80 2.62 -6.05
N THR A 72 -5.79 3.18 -5.39
CA THR A 72 -4.44 2.60 -5.33
C THR A 72 -4.15 2.16 -3.90
N VAL A 73 -4.16 0.85 -3.66
CA VAL A 73 -3.76 0.28 -2.37
C VAL A 73 -2.25 0.19 -2.32
N LEU A 74 -1.68 0.79 -1.28
CA LEU A 74 -0.25 0.79 -1.00
C LEU A 74 0.12 -0.43 -0.15
N VAL A 75 1.31 -0.98 -0.38
CA VAL A 75 1.84 -2.11 0.38
C VAL A 75 3.16 -1.69 1.00
N PRO A 76 3.30 -1.73 2.33
CA PRO A 76 4.57 -1.38 2.97
C PRO A 76 5.68 -2.33 2.51
N PRO A 77 6.92 -1.84 2.37
CA PRO A 77 8.05 -2.71 2.07
C PRO A 77 8.22 -3.79 3.13
N ALA A 78 8.51 -5.02 2.69
CA ALA A 78 8.94 -6.07 3.61
C ALA A 78 10.29 -5.71 4.24
N ALA A 79 10.63 -6.34 5.37
CA ALA A 79 11.97 -6.21 5.94
C ALA A 79 13.03 -6.57 4.87
N PRO A 80 14.03 -5.70 4.63
CA PRO A 80 15.02 -5.93 3.59
C PRO A 80 15.94 -7.07 3.97
N ALA A 81 16.17 -8.00 3.03
CA ALA A 81 17.17 -9.04 3.16
C ALA A 81 18.49 -8.52 2.60
N CYS A 82 19.46 -8.28 3.49
CA CYS A 82 20.77 -7.80 3.12
C CYS A 82 21.81 -8.93 3.07
N ARG A 83 22.71 -8.88 2.09
CA ARG A 83 23.75 -9.87 1.86
C ARG A 83 25.05 -9.18 1.50
N LEU A 84 26.13 -9.69 2.08
CA LEU A 84 27.51 -9.38 1.70
C LEU A 84 28.02 -10.50 0.80
N GLN A 85 28.57 -10.11 -0.35
CA GLN A 85 29.28 -11.01 -1.26
C GLN A 85 30.77 -10.67 -1.22
N GLY A 86 31.60 -11.70 -1.14
CA GLY A 86 33.05 -11.59 -0.95
C GLY A 86 33.45 -11.79 0.51
N HIS A 87 34.74 -11.65 0.79
CA HIS A 87 35.29 -11.73 2.14
C HIS A 87 35.85 -10.36 2.53
N PRO A 88 35.47 -9.81 3.70
CA PRO A 88 35.91 -8.49 4.13
C PRO A 88 37.35 -8.56 4.67
N THR A 89 38.32 -8.77 3.79
CA THR A 89 39.75 -8.74 4.09
C THR A 89 40.40 -7.47 3.52
N VAL A 90 41.54 -7.08 4.09
CA VAL A 90 42.26 -5.87 3.66
C VAL A 90 42.64 -6.01 2.18
N GLY A 91 42.30 -4.98 1.39
CA GLY A 91 42.57 -4.94 -0.05
C GLY A 91 41.58 -5.72 -0.92
N ALA A 92 40.61 -6.42 -0.34
CA ALA A 92 39.59 -7.14 -1.09
C ALA A 92 38.37 -6.28 -1.41
N ASN A 93 37.72 -6.57 -2.54
CA ASN A 93 36.45 -5.96 -2.93
C ASN A 93 35.28 -6.77 -2.35
N VAL A 94 34.27 -6.07 -1.86
CA VAL A 94 33.01 -6.65 -1.37
C VAL A 94 31.82 -5.95 -2.00
N THR A 95 30.74 -6.70 -2.21
CA THR A 95 29.47 -6.17 -2.73
C THR A 95 28.39 -6.32 -1.68
N LEU A 96 27.75 -5.21 -1.33
CA LEU A 96 26.59 -5.18 -0.45
C LEU A 96 25.32 -5.12 -1.31
N SER A 97 24.37 -6.00 -1.02
CA SER A 97 23.07 -6.03 -1.68
C SER A 97 21.97 -6.08 -0.63
N CYS A 98 20.90 -5.31 -0.81
CA CYS A 98 19.70 -5.40 -0.01
C CYS A 98 18.49 -5.37 -0.93
N SER A 99 17.50 -6.20 -0.66
CA SER A 99 16.21 -6.17 -1.36
C SER A 99 15.07 -6.61 -0.46
N SER A 100 13.90 -6.02 -0.70
CA SER A 100 12.65 -6.34 -0.01
C SER A 100 11.77 -7.13 -0.96
N LYS A 101 11.23 -8.25 -0.48
CA LYS A 101 10.40 -9.15 -1.32
C LYS A 101 9.06 -8.54 -1.72
N LYS A 102 8.58 -7.54 -0.97
CA LYS A 102 7.31 -6.84 -1.19
C LYS A 102 7.49 -5.35 -0.99
N GLY A 103 6.61 -4.56 -1.60
CA GLY A 103 6.52 -3.12 -1.49
C GLY A 103 5.82 -2.53 -2.71
N LYS A 104 4.79 -1.72 -2.50
CA LYS A 104 4.04 -1.03 -3.56
C LYS A 104 3.81 0.43 -3.13
N PRO A 105 4.45 1.41 -3.79
CA PRO A 105 5.42 1.24 -4.89
C PRO A 105 6.72 0.54 -4.45
N PRO A 106 7.58 0.12 -5.40
CA PRO A 106 8.88 -0.44 -5.09
C PRO A 106 9.69 0.49 -4.15
N PRO A 107 10.31 -0.04 -3.08
CA PRO A 107 11.06 0.77 -2.14
C PRO A 107 12.35 1.33 -2.78
N THR A 108 12.70 2.56 -2.38
CA THR A 108 13.99 3.18 -2.70
C THR A 108 14.98 2.93 -1.58
N TYR A 109 16.22 2.56 -1.92
CA TYR A 109 17.28 2.27 -0.94
C TYR A 109 18.32 3.37 -0.93
N GLN A 110 18.82 3.70 0.26
CA GLN A 110 19.95 4.59 0.45
C GLN A 110 20.96 3.93 1.38
N TRP A 111 22.21 3.90 0.95
CA TRP A 111 23.32 3.36 1.73
C TRP A 111 24.01 4.48 2.50
N HIS A 112 24.26 4.24 3.78
CA HIS A 112 25.06 5.12 4.62
C HIS A 112 26.20 4.32 5.24
N ARG A 113 27.38 4.91 5.29
CA ARG A 113 28.52 4.34 6.00
C ARG A 113 28.48 4.85 7.43
N THR A 114 28.33 3.94 8.39
CA THR A 114 28.45 4.26 9.81
C THR A 114 29.93 4.36 10.21
N ALA A 115 30.20 5.12 11.28
CA ALA A 115 31.54 5.15 11.86
C ALA A 115 31.95 3.73 12.31
N PRO A 116 33.22 3.33 12.13
CA PRO A 116 33.67 2.04 12.63
C PRO A 116 33.50 1.98 14.15
N ASN A 117 33.01 0.85 14.65
CA ASN A 117 33.09 0.55 16.07
C ASN A 117 34.57 0.53 16.46
N THR A 118 34.96 1.30 17.48
CA THR A 118 36.34 1.33 17.98
C THR A 118 36.74 -0.04 18.49
N GLN A 119 37.46 -0.81 17.67
CA GLN A 119 38.13 -2.03 18.10
C GLN A 119 39.54 -1.65 18.54
N PHE A 120 39.82 -1.80 19.83
CA PHE A 120 41.16 -1.67 20.37
C PHE A 120 41.99 -2.87 19.93
N PHE A 121 42.97 -2.64 19.06
CA PHE A 121 43.97 -3.65 18.71
C PHE A 121 45.04 -3.66 19.80
N PHE A 122 45.07 -4.71 20.61
CA PHE A 122 46.20 -4.98 21.50
C PHE A 122 47.23 -5.78 20.72
N PRO A 123 48.40 -5.21 20.37
CA PRO A 123 49.46 -5.99 19.75
C PRO A 123 49.90 -7.13 20.70
N PRO A 124 50.36 -8.28 20.18
CA PRO A 124 50.87 -9.35 21.02
C PRO A 124 52.00 -8.80 21.90
N ALA A 125 51.89 -8.99 23.22
CA ALA A 125 52.98 -8.66 24.12
C ALA A 125 54.16 -9.57 23.76
N HIS A 126 55.23 -8.99 23.22
CA HIS A 126 56.49 -9.69 23.08
C HIS A 126 57.04 -9.94 24.48
N GLY A 127 56.71 -11.09 25.05
CA GLY A 127 57.35 -11.60 26.26
C GLY A 127 58.83 -11.78 25.95
N LYS A 128 59.66 -10.88 26.49
CA LYS A 128 61.10 -11.14 26.57
C LYS A 128 61.30 -12.29 27.55
N VAL A 129 61.92 -13.36 27.05
CA VAL A 129 62.44 -14.52 27.78
C VAL A 129 63.48 -14.07 28.80
#